data_AF-A0A7V9UWD9-F1
#
_entry.id   AF-A0A7V9UWD9-F1
#
_cell.length_a   1.000
_cell.length_b   1.000
_cell.length_c   1.000
_cell.angle_alpha   90.00
_cell.angle_beta   90.00
_cell.angle_gamma   90.00
#
_symmetry.space_group_name_H-M   'P 1'
#
loop_
_entity.id
_entity.type
_entity.pdbx_description
1 polymer ?
#
loop_
_entity_poly.entity_id
_entity_poly.type
_entity_poly.pdbx_seq_one_letter_code
_entity_poly.pdbx_strand_id
1 'polypeptide(L)'
;MIKFRRIIEPIENLKLNDCSIKFMRIIGFALCLEDDDEGSFVPNKLYPILEPLDNDPQQHLRIFDESGEDYLYPQIYFEIVQLNQTAQNKLIDFYESVTALNV
;
A
#
# COMPACT_ATOMS: atom_id res chain seq x y z
N MET A 1 -4.46 16.33 -0.06
CA MET A 1 -4.54 14.86 -0.13
C MET A 1 -5.85 14.42 -0.78
N ILE A 2 -5.81 13.63 -1.85
CA ILE A 2 -7.00 12.88 -2.27
C ILE A 2 -7.08 11.68 -1.32
N LYS A 3 -7.75 11.86 -0.19
CA LYS A 3 -8.22 10.71 0.60
C LYS A 3 -9.24 10.03 -0.31
N PHE A 4 -8.90 8.91 -0.94
CA PHE A 4 -9.91 8.07 -1.58
C PHE A 4 -10.79 7.52 -0.46
N ARG A 5 -11.73 8.36 0.00
CA ARG A 5 -12.95 7.90 0.64
C ARG A 5 -13.53 6.91 -0.35
N ARG A 6 -13.52 5.64 0.04
CA ARG A 6 -14.27 4.56 -0.57
C ARG A 6 -15.58 5.12 -1.11
N ILE A 7 -15.65 5.39 -2.41
CA ILE A 7 -16.93 5.55 -3.10
C ILE A 7 -17.43 4.11 -3.22
N ILE A 8 -17.99 3.58 -2.12
CA ILE A 8 -18.89 2.44 -2.19
C ILE A 8 -20.21 3.03 -2.66
N GLU A 9 -20.36 3.19 -3.97
CA GLU A 9 -21.71 3.12 -4.55
C GLU A 9 -22.22 1.69 -4.30
N PRO A 10 -23.49 1.49 -3.90
CA PRO A 10 -24.02 0.15 -3.66
C PRO A 10 -24.15 -0.54 -5.01
N ILE A 11 -23.14 -1.33 -5.39
CA ILE A 11 -23.22 -2.16 -6.60
C ILE A 11 -24.07 -3.39 -6.27
N GLU A 12 -25.38 -3.20 -6.22
CA GLU A 12 -26.34 -4.28 -6.42
C GLU A 12 -26.08 -4.85 -7.82
N ASN A 13 -25.51 -6.06 -7.89
CA ASN A 13 -25.25 -6.86 -9.10
C ASN A 13 -23.89 -6.71 -9.81
N LEU A 14 -22.77 -6.58 -9.08
CA LEU A 14 -21.51 -7.10 -9.62
C LEU A 14 -21.50 -8.62 -9.40
N LYS A 15 -21.67 -9.38 -10.49
CA LYS A 15 -21.53 -10.83 -10.49
C LYS A 15 -20.17 -11.19 -9.88
N LEU A 16 -20.20 -12.07 -8.88
CA LEU A 16 -19.08 -12.54 -8.05
C LEU A 16 -17.96 -13.30 -8.78
N ASN A 17 -17.81 -13.12 -10.09
CA ASN A 17 -16.89 -13.87 -10.94
C ASN A 17 -16.13 -12.91 -11.88
N ASP A 18 -15.35 -11.96 -11.35
CA ASP A 18 -14.13 -11.50 -12.03
C ASP A 18 -13.29 -10.56 -11.13
N CYS A 19 -12.02 -10.93 -10.97
CA CYS A 19 -10.86 -10.14 -10.55
C CYS A 19 -10.77 -9.39 -9.19
N SER A 20 -11.84 -9.11 -8.45
CA SER A 20 -11.74 -8.13 -7.33
C SER A 20 -11.25 -8.62 -5.97
N ILE A 21 -10.65 -9.82 -5.87
CA ILE A 21 -9.91 -10.29 -4.68
C ILE A 21 -8.62 -10.99 -5.14
N LYS A 22 -7.85 -10.34 -6.02
CA LYS A 22 -6.61 -10.91 -6.54
C LYS A 22 -5.44 -10.09 -6.01
N PHE A 23 -4.89 -10.56 -4.89
CA PHE A 23 -3.54 -10.29 -4.37
C PHE A 23 -3.02 -8.87 -4.59
N MET A 24 -3.25 -8.00 -3.61
CA MET A 24 -2.43 -6.81 -3.43
C MET A 24 -1.00 -7.28 -3.12
N ARG A 25 -0.14 -7.29 -4.14
CA ARG A 25 1.21 -7.85 -4.03
C ARG A 25 2.19 -6.78 -3.58
N ILE A 26 3.01 -7.10 -2.57
CA ILE A 26 4.14 -6.27 -2.18
C ILE A 26 5.24 -6.40 -3.23
N ILE A 27 5.60 -5.28 -3.86
CA ILE A 27 6.63 -5.22 -4.91
C ILE A 27 7.94 -4.62 -4.44
N GLY A 28 7.94 -3.96 -3.28
CA GLY A 28 9.13 -3.32 -2.73
C GLY A 28 8.85 -2.62 -1.41
N PHE A 29 9.81 -1.81 -0.98
CA PHE A 29 9.74 -1.04 0.25
C PHE A 29 10.21 0.39 0.01
N ALA A 30 9.57 1.34 0.69
CA ALA A 30 9.90 2.75 0.63
C ALA A 30 10.20 3.28 2.05
N LEU A 31 11.24 4.10 2.18
CA LEU A 31 11.54 4.82 3.40
C LEU A 31 10.81 6.16 3.37
N CYS A 32 10.03 6.45 4.41
CA CYS A 32 9.44 7.77 4.59
C CYS A 32 10.54 8.79 4.92
N LEU A 33 10.70 9.81 4.08
CA LEU A 33 11.72 10.85 4.25
C LEU A 33 11.26 11.96 5.20
N GLU A 34 10.00 12.37 5.05
CA GLU A 34 9.39 13.47 5.79
C GLU A 34 7.99 13.06 6.25
N ASP A 35 7.57 13.59 7.39
CA ASP A 35 6.19 13.47 7.82
C ASP A 35 5.31 14.27 6.86
N ASP A 36 4.09 13.82 6.60
CA ASP A 36 3.13 14.74 6.01
C ASP A 36 2.69 15.74 7.08
N ASP A 37 2.28 16.95 6.68
CA ASP A 37 1.77 17.96 7.63
C ASP A 37 0.53 17.46 8.41
N GLU A 38 -0.01 16.28 8.07
CA GLU A 38 -1.18 15.64 8.68
C GLU A 38 -0.81 14.54 9.70
N GLY A 39 0.47 14.19 9.86
CA GLY A 39 0.96 13.20 10.84
C GLY A 39 0.58 11.75 10.51
N SER A 40 0.30 11.44 9.24
CA SER A 40 -0.17 10.10 8.83
C SER A 40 0.95 9.07 8.75
N PHE A 41 2.21 9.50 8.70
CA PHE A 41 3.36 8.61 8.63
C PHE A 41 4.45 8.97 9.62
N VAL A 42 5.26 7.97 9.95
CA VAL A 42 6.40 8.16 10.84
C VAL A 42 7.65 8.31 9.99
N PRO A 43 8.36 9.45 10.06
CA PRO A 43 9.63 9.63 9.36
C PRO A 43 10.64 8.52 9.68
N ASN A 44 11.45 8.14 8.70
CA ASN A 44 12.44 7.07 8.79
C ASN A 44 11.86 5.65 8.99
N LYS A 45 10.55 5.48 8.85
CA LYS A 45 9.91 4.16 8.82
C LYS A 45 9.90 3.59 7.40
N LEU A 46 10.11 2.28 7.29
CA LEU A 46 9.96 1.53 6.05
C LEU A 46 8.51 1.08 5.89
N TYR A 47 7.98 1.31 4.70
CA TYR A 47 6.63 0.93 4.32
C TYR A 47 6.63 0.01 3.09
N PRO A 48 5.75 -1.01 3.03
CA PRO A 48 5.60 -1.86 1.86
C PRO A 48 4.93 -1.09 0.71
N ILE A 49 5.45 -1.26 -0.50
CA ILE A 49 4.87 -0.72 -1.74
C ILE A 49 4.03 -1.83 -2.39
N LEU A 50 2.82 -1.48 -2.78
CA LEU A 50 1.88 -2.37 -3.46
C LEU A 50 1.91 -2.16 -4.98
N GLU A 51 1.49 -3.17 -5.73
CA GLU A 51 1.26 -3.02 -7.16
C GLU A 51 0.29 -1.85 -7.43
N PRO A 52 0.65 -0.93 -8.36
CA PRO A 52 -0.25 0.16 -8.72
C PRO A 52 -1.47 -0.39 -9.46
N LEU A 53 -2.62 0.26 -9.26
CA LEU A 53 -3.81 0.02 -10.05
C LEU A 53 -3.78 0.83 -11.36
N ASP A 54 -4.56 0.41 -12.34
CA ASP A 54 -4.63 1.07 -13.67
C ASP A 54 -4.96 2.57 -13.59
N ASN A 55 -5.65 3.00 -12.53
CA ASN A 55 -6.06 4.37 -12.31
C ASN A 55 -5.11 5.17 -11.40
N ASP A 56 -3.99 4.59 -10.98
CA ASP A 56 -3.03 5.28 -10.12
C ASP A 56 -2.26 6.35 -10.89
N PRO A 57 -2.07 7.56 -10.32
CA PRO A 57 -1.24 8.58 -10.93
C PRO A 57 0.21 8.10 -10.99
N GLN A 58 0.89 8.37 -12.11
CA GLN A 58 2.25 7.86 -12.39
C GLN A 58 3.31 8.21 -11.33
N GLN A 59 3.13 9.31 -10.58
CA GLN A 59 4.09 9.78 -9.58
C GLN A 59 3.64 9.49 -8.15
N HIS A 60 2.77 8.50 -7.97
CA HIS A 60 2.29 8.09 -6.66
C HIS A 60 2.65 6.64 -6.37
N LEU A 61 2.94 6.37 -5.10
CA LEU A 61 3.16 5.05 -4.56
C LEU A 61 1.94 4.64 -3.76
N ARG A 62 1.55 3.37 -3.93
CA ARG A 62 0.53 2.72 -3.13
C ARG A 62 1.18 2.05 -1.94
N ILE A 63 0.84 2.48 -0.74
CA ILE A 63 1.51 2.11 0.51
C ILE A 63 0.49 1.60 1.52
N PHE A 64 0.86 0.53 2.24
CA PHE A 64 0.09 -0.02 3.36
C PHE A 64 0.70 0.43 4.69
N ASP A 65 -0.14 0.84 5.64
CA ASP A 65 0.28 1.09 7.02
C ASP A 65 -0.19 -0.05 7.96
N GLU A 66 0.03 0.11 9.26
CA GLU A 66 -0.38 -0.89 10.26
C GLU A 66 -1.88 -0.91 10.57
N SER A 67 -2.65 0.07 10.07
CA SER A 67 -4.12 0.02 10.11
C SER A 67 -4.69 -0.90 9.02
N GLY A 68 -3.86 -1.22 8.04
CA GLY A 68 -4.22 -2.01 6.88
C GLY A 68 -5.09 -1.28 5.88
N GLU A 69 -5.01 0.05 5.89
CA GLU A 69 -5.63 0.89 4.88
C GLU A 69 -4.68 1.07 3.68
N ASP A 70 -5.32 1.26 2.53
CA ASP A 70 -4.69 1.40 1.24
C ASP A 70 -4.55 2.88 0.90
N TYR A 71 -3.32 3.38 0.90
CA TYR A 71 -3.05 4.80 0.68
C TYR A 71 -2.22 5.04 -0.57
N LEU A 72 -2.52 6.16 -1.23
CA LEU A 72 -1.83 6.61 -2.43
C LEU A 72 -1.13 7.95 -2.14
N TYR A 73 0.20 7.95 -2.20
CA TYR A 73 1.00 9.11 -1.83
C TYR A 73 1.97 9.52 -2.92
N PRO A 74 2.23 10.83 -3.09
CA PRO A 74 3.27 11.28 -4.00
C PRO A 74 4.63 10.64 -3.67
N GLN A 75 5.32 10.14 -4.69
CA GLN A 75 6.62 9.50 -4.52
C GLN A 75 7.66 10.42 -3.85
N ILE A 76 7.51 11.75 -3.94
CA ILE A 76 8.43 12.73 -3.37
C ILE A 76 8.63 12.62 -1.84
N TYR A 77 7.68 12.02 -1.12
CA TYR A 77 7.79 11.81 0.34
C TYR A 77 8.57 10.55 0.70
N PHE A 78 8.91 9.72 -0.30
CA PHE A 78 9.42 8.39 -0.10
C PHE A 78 10.63 8.10 -0.98
N GLU A 79 11.65 7.49 -0.38
CA GLU A 79 12.77 6.92 -1.13
C GLU A 79 12.59 5.41 -1.27
N ILE A 80 12.63 4.87 -2.49
CA ILE A 80 12.53 3.43 -2.71
C ILE A 80 13.83 2.76 -2.23
N VAL A 81 13.72 1.84 -1.29
CA VAL A 81 14.88 1.15 -0.72
C VAL A 81 15.04 -0.23 -1.35
N GLN A 82 16.22 -0.46 -1.91
CA GLN A 82 16.61 -1.80 -2.36
C GLN A 82 17.08 -2.62 -1.17
N LEU A 83 16.29 -3.61 -0.79
CA LEU A 83 16.65 -4.61 0.21
C LEU A 83 17.23 -5.84 -0.48
N ASN A 84 18.13 -6.54 0.20
CA ASN A 84 18.52 -7.88 -0.26
C ASN A 84 17.34 -8.85 -0.18
N GLN A 85 17.39 -9.92 -0.97
CA GLN A 85 16.28 -10.88 -1.08
C GLN A 85 15.87 -11.47 0.28
N THR A 86 16.83 -11.76 1.15
CA THR A 86 16.56 -12.35 2.47
C THR A 86 15.76 -11.40 3.36
N ALA A 87 16.15 -10.13 3.42
CA ALA A 87 15.43 -9.11 4.19
C ALA A 87 14.05 -8.83 3.58
N GLN A 88 13.97 -8.74 2.25
CA GLN A 88 12.72 -8.50 1.54
C GLN A 88 11.71 -9.61 1.80
N ASN A 89 12.11 -10.88 1.66
CA ASN A 89 11.23 -12.02 1.92
C ASN A 89 10.73 -12.04 3.37
N LYS A 90 11.62 -11.81 4.33
CA LYS A 90 11.25 -11.79 5.74
C LYS A 90 10.20 -10.72 6.07
N LEU A 91 10.29 -9.55 5.43
CA LEU A 91 9.30 -8.50 5.59
C LEU A 91 7.99 -8.86 4.88
N ILE A 92 8.05 -9.40 3.66
CA ILE A 92 6.85 -9.85 2.93
C ILE A 92 6.11 -10.90 3.76
N ASP A 93 6.79 -11.93 4.24
CA ASP A 93 6.20 -12.99 5.08
C ASP A 93 5.52 -12.40 6.33
N PHE A 94 6.13 -11.37 6.94
CA PHE A 94 5.55 -10.68 8.08
C PHE A 94 4.24 -9.98 7.70
N TYR A 95 4.23 -9.16 6.64
CA TYR A 95 3.02 -8.45 6.22
C TYR A 95 1.91 -9.40 5.74
N GLU A 96 2.25 -10.46 5.01
CA GLU A 96 1.29 -11.49 4.61
C GLU A 96 0.65 -12.17 5.84
N SER A 97 1.42 -12.41 6.90
CA SER A 97 0.92 -12.99 8.14
C SER A 97 -0.04 -12.06 8.90
N VAL A 98 0.19 -10.74 8.85
CA VAL A 98 -0.69 -9.75 9.50
C VAL A 98 -1.99 -9.58 8.72
N THR A 99 -1.93 -9.50 7.39
CA THR A 99 -3.13 -9.38 6.54
C THR A 99 -4.02 -10.62 6.65
N ALA A 100 -3.44 -11.81 6.75
CA ALA A 100 -4.19 -13.07 6.91
C ALA A 100 -4.94 -13.19 8.26
N LEU A 101 -4.56 -12.42 9.27
CA LEU A 101 -5.21 -12.41 10.58
C LEU A 101 -6.35 -11.37 10.71
N ASN A 102 -6.45 -10.46 9.74
CA ASN A 102 -7.42 -9.36 9.73
C ASN A 102 -8.57 -9.56 8.70
N VAL A 103 -8.67 -10.75 8.10
CA VAL A 103 -9.75 -11.17 7.18
C VAL A 103 -10.71 -12.13 7.90
#